data_AF-A0A2G9NC87-F1
#
_entry.id   AF-A0A2G9NC87-F1
#
_cell.length_a   1.000
_cell.length_b   1.000
_cell.length_c   1.000
_cell.angle_alpha   90.00
_cell.angle_beta   90.00
_cell.angle_gamma   90.00
#
_symmetry.space_group_name_H-M   'P 1'
#
loop_
_entity.id
_entity.type
_entity.pdbx_description
1 polymer ?
#
loop_
_entity_poly.entity_id
_entity_poly.type
_entity_poly.pdbx_seq_one_letter_code
_entity_poly.pdbx_strand_id
1 'polypeptide(L)'
;MKRYSVPFLTFINKLDRQGSNPVRALQKLKSKLNHTTAFVQIPIGLESNFKGVIDLMEERANVRYENIPAEFRAEVTDRRQELLEIVTSSD
;
A
#
# COMPACT_ATOMS: atom_id res chain seq x y z
N MET A 1 9.73 -25.97 10.62
CA MET A 1 8.58 -26.08 9.71
C MET A 1 8.62 -27.27 8.73
N LYS A 2 9.78 -27.87 8.42
CA LYS A 2 9.85 -29.09 7.57
C LYS A 2 9.18 -30.36 8.13
N ARG A 3 8.74 -30.35 9.40
CA ARG A 3 8.29 -31.57 10.10
C ARG A 3 6.92 -32.07 9.65
N TYR A 4 6.07 -31.19 9.12
CA TYR A 4 4.69 -31.51 8.73
C TYR A 4 4.30 -31.06 7.32
N SER A 5 5.27 -30.56 6.53
CA SER A 5 5.06 -30.11 5.13
C SER A 5 3.84 -29.20 4.92
N VAL A 6 3.56 -28.32 5.88
CA VAL A 6 2.40 -27.42 5.82
C VAL A 6 2.72 -26.21 4.93
N PRO A 7 1.90 -25.91 3.91
CA PRO A 7 2.01 -24.68 3.14
C PRO A 7 1.80 -23.45 4.03
N PHE A 8 2.62 -22.41 3.87
CA PHE A 8 2.49 -21.18 4.64
C PHE A 8 2.80 -19.95 3.78
N LEU A 9 2.25 -18.82 4.21
CA LEU A 9 2.52 -17.50 3.63
C LEU A 9 3.22 -16.63 4.68
N THR A 10 4.06 -15.71 4.23
CA THR A 10 4.73 -14.75 5.11
C THR A 10 4.17 -13.36 4.88
N PHE A 11 3.65 -12.74 5.94
CA PHE A 11 3.14 -11.38 5.92
C PHE A 11 4.08 -10.45 6.71
N ILE A 12 4.60 -9.41 6.05
CA ILE A 12 5.44 -8.39 6.69
C ILE A 12 4.52 -7.25 7.14
N ASN A 13 4.32 -7.15 8.46
CA ASN A 13 3.49 -6.11 9.07
C ASN A 13 4.34 -4.94 9.60
N LYS A 14 3.67 -3.84 9.99
CA LYS A 14 4.23 -2.66 10.66
C LYS A 14 5.24 -1.88 9.81
N LEU A 15 4.94 -1.74 8.51
CA LEU A 15 5.72 -0.93 7.57
C LEU A 15 5.59 0.58 7.83
N ASP A 16 4.68 0.99 8.71
CA ASP A 16 4.48 2.35 9.20
C ASP A 16 5.52 2.79 10.24
N ARG A 17 6.29 1.84 10.80
CA ARG A 17 7.29 2.15 11.84
C ARG A 17 8.61 2.61 11.25
N GLN A 18 9.26 3.52 11.97
CA GLN A 18 10.60 4.01 11.64
C GLN A 18 11.62 2.86 11.58
N GLY A 19 12.47 2.86 10.55
CA GLY A 19 13.47 1.82 10.29
C GLY A 19 12.89 0.52 9.72
N SER A 20 11.63 0.52 9.27
CA SER A 20 11.05 -0.63 8.59
C SER A 20 11.76 -0.87 7.24
N ASN A 21 12.22 -2.11 7.04
CA ASN A 21 12.92 -2.49 5.81
C ASN A 21 12.48 -3.90 5.36
N PRO A 22 11.56 -4.00 4.39
CA PRO A 22 11.03 -5.28 3.91
C PRO A 22 12.12 -6.12 3.23
N VAL A 23 13.06 -5.50 2.51
CA VAL A 23 14.16 -6.21 1.84
C VAL A 23 15.06 -6.92 2.86
N ARG A 24 15.37 -6.26 3.97
CA ARG A 24 16.12 -6.85 5.08
C ARG A 24 15.36 -8.01 5.72
N ALA A 25 14.04 -7.92 5.83
CA ALA A 25 13.21 -9.01 6.33
C ALA A 25 13.27 -10.24 5.39
N LEU A 26 13.19 -10.02 4.07
CA LEU A 26 13.35 -11.09 3.07
C LEU A 26 14.73 -11.75 3.15
N GLN A 27 15.80 -10.96 3.25
CA GLN A 27 17.16 -11.49 3.41
C GLN A 27 17.32 -12.34 4.68
N LYS A 28 16.67 -11.95 5.79
CA LYS A 28 16.65 -12.75 7.02
C LYS A 28 15.90 -14.06 6.84
N LEU A 29 14.77 -14.07 6.14
CA LEU A 29 14.04 -15.31 5.83
C LEU A 29 14.91 -16.28 5.02
N LYS A 30 15.58 -15.77 3.98
CA LYS A 30 16.48 -16.57 3.13
C LYS A 30 17.68 -17.11 3.91
N SER A 31 18.37 -16.26 4.67
CA SER A 31 19.61 -16.63 5.37
C SER A 31 19.39 -17.46 6.64
N LYS A 32 18.34 -17.19 7.43
CA LYS A 32 18.10 -17.85 8.72
C LYS A 32 17.20 -19.07 8.62
N LEU A 33 16.19 -19.03 7.75
CA LEU A 33 15.23 -20.13 7.63
C LEU A 33 15.49 -21.02 6.40
N ASN A 34 16.44 -20.63 5.53
CA ASN A 34 16.79 -21.34 4.31
C ASN A 34 15.56 -21.64 3.43
N HIS A 35 14.64 -20.68 3.36
CA HIS A 35 13.45 -20.75 2.54
C HIS A 35 13.65 -19.97 1.25
N THR A 36 13.14 -20.53 0.14
CA THR A 36 13.01 -19.81 -1.12
C THR A 36 11.80 -18.88 -0.99
N THR A 37 12.06 -17.58 -0.98
CA THR A 37 11.04 -16.55 -0.78
C THR A 37 11.18 -15.47 -1.85
N ALA A 38 10.05 -14.97 -2.35
CA ALA A 38 9.97 -13.83 -3.25
C ALA A 38 8.89 -12.85 -2.75
N PHE A 39 8.97 -11.59 -3.19
CA PHE A 39 7.89 -10.64 -2.95
C PHE A 39 6.73 -10.92 -3.90
N VAL A 40 5.50 -10.88 -3.37
CA VAL A 40 4.26 -10.85 -4.16
C VAL A 40 3.77 -9.40 -4.31
N GLN A 41 4.09 -8.55 -3.34
CA GLN A 41 3.68 -7.15 -3.30
C GLN A 41 4.87 -6.26 -2.93
N ILE A 42 4.94 -5.07 -3.54
CA ILE A 42 5.94 -4.04 -3.25
C ILE A 42 5.26 -2.87 -2.55
N PRO A 43 5.71 -2.44 -1.36
CA PRO A 43 5.12 -1.29 -0.69
C PRO A 43 5.46 0.02 -1.40
N ILE A 44 4.47 0.92 -1.48
CA ILE A 44 4.62 2.29 -1.98
C ILE A 44 4.91 3.20 -0.80
N GLY A 45 6.16 3.64 -0.71
CA GLY A 45 6.66 4.37 0.44
C GLY A 45 6.87 3.48 1.67
N LEU A 46 7.42 4.07 2.73
CA LEU A 46 7.70 3.41 4.00
C LEU A 46 7.40 4.38 5.13
N GLU A 47 7.26 3.85 6.34
CA GLU A 47 7.07 4.62 7.57
C GLU A 47 5.81 5.50 7.50
N SER A 48 5.91 6.76 7.91
CA SER A 48 4.82 7.74 7.81
C SER A 48 4.37 8.02 6.37
N ASN A 49 5.19 7.67 5.38
CA ASN A 49 4.91 7.87 3.96
C ASN A 49 4.37 6.60 3.28
N PHE A 50 3.92 5.60 4.05
CA PHE A 50 3.30 4.41 3.49
C PHE A 50 1.94 4.75 2.86
N LYS A 51 1.86 4.67 1.54
CA LYS A 51 0.67 5.06 0.77
C LYS A 51 -0.12 3.88 0.22
N GLY A 52 0.46 2.68 0.20
CA GLY A 52 -0.19 1.51 -0.39
C GLY A 52 0.78 0.43 -0.81
N VAL A 53 0.32 -0.47 -1.68
CA VAL A 53 1.12 -1.59 -2.20
C VAL A 53 0.88 -1.78 -3.69
N ILE A 54 1.92 -2.19 -4.41
CA ILE A 54 1.86 -2.63 -5.80
C ILE A 54 1.74 -4.15 -5.78
N ASP A 55 0.71 -4.67 -6.42
CA ASP A 55 0.54 -6.09 -6.67
C ASP A 55 1.32 -6.49 -7.93
N LEU A 56 2.21 -7.48 -7.81
CA LEU A 56 3.03 -7.96 -8.91
C LEU A 56 2.31 -9.00 -9.79
N MET A 57 1.22 -9.60 -9.30
CA MET A 57 0.46 -10.60 -10.05
C MET A 57 -0.50 -9.92 -11.04
N GLU A 58 -1.16 -8.85 -10.61
CA GLU A 58 -2.09 -8.08 -11.43
C GLU A 58 -1.44 -6.84 -12.09
N GLU A 59 -0.20 -6.53 -11.73
CA GLU A 59 0.52 -5.31 -12.15
C GLU A 59 -0.25 -4.02 -11.84
N ARG A 60 -0.84 -3.95 -10.65
CA ARG A 60 -1.71 -2.84 -10.20
C ARG A 60 -1.24 -2.21 -8.90
N ALA A 61 -1.36 -0.89 -8.82
CA ALA A 61 -1.11 -0.14 -7.60
C ALA A 61 -2.39 0.02 -6.77
N ASN A 62 -2.39 -0.56 -5.57
CA ASN A 62 -3.44 -0.39 -4.57
C ASN A 62 -3.02 0.72 -3.59
N VAL A 63 -3.41 1.95 -3.91
CA VAL A 63 -3.12 3.14 -3.11
C VAL A 63 -4.27 3.40 -2.14
N ARG A 64 -3.94 3.67 -0.87
CA ARG A 64 -4.91 4.08 0.14
C ARG A 64 -5.27 5.54 -0.10
N TYR A 65 -6.53 5.78 -0.45
CA TYR A 65 -7.07 7.14 -0.46
C TYR A 65 -7.31 7.60 0.98
N GLU A 66 -6.88 8.81 1.28
CA GLU A 66 -7.15 9.44 2.57
C GLU A 66 -8.41 10.31 2.47
N ASN A 67 -9.07 10.51 3.60
CA ASN A 67 -10.22 11.39 3.66
C ASN A 67 -9.77 12.84 3.47
N ILE A 68 -10.61 13.63 2.83
CA ILE A 68 -10.40 15.07 2.68
C ILE A 68 -10.32 15.70 4.08
N PRO A 69 -9.25 16.47 4.39
CA PRO A 69 -9.12 17.16 5.67
C PRO A 69 -10.33 18.06 5.94
N ALA A 70 -10.75 18.16 7.20
CA ALA A 70 -11.99 18.84 7.58
C ALA A 70 -12.00 20.31 7.15
N GLU A 71 -10.86 20.99 7.23
CA GLU A 71 -10.68 22.40 6.83
C GLU A 71 -10.97 22.66 5.34
N PHE A 72 -10.72 21.68 4.47
CA PHE A 72 -10.95 21.82 3.04
C PHE A 72 -12.30 21.28 2.58
N ARG A 73 -13.10 20.66 3.44
CA ARG A 73 -14.35 20.01 3.01
C ARG A 73 -15.35 21.00 2.41
N ALA A 74 -15.54 22.16 3.04
CA ALA A 74 -16.47 23.18 2.56
C ALA A 74 -16.04 23.70 1.18
N GLU A 75 -14.78 24.12 1.05
CA GLU A 75 -14.23 24.60 -0.23
C GLU A 75 -14.31 23.54 -1.34
N VAL A 76 -14.03 22.27 -1.02
CA VAL A 76 -14.14 21.18 -1.99
C VAL A 76 -15.59 20.97 -2.43
N THR A 77 -16.56 21.04 -1.52
CA THR A 77 -17.98 20.92 -1.86
C THR A 77 -18.42 22.04 -2.80
N ASP A 78 -18.07 23.29 -2.48
CA ASP A 78 -18.45 24.46 -3.27
C ASP A 78 -17.84 24.40 -4.68
N ARG A 79 -16.53 24.14 -4.78
CA ARG A 79 -15.82 23.99 -6.07
C ARG A 79 -16.30 22.80 -6.88
N ARG A 80 -16.71 21.71 -6.23
CA ARG A 80 -17.28 20.55 -6.91
C ARG A 80 -18.63 20.89 -7.52
N GLN A 81 -19.45 21.69 -6.84
CA GLN A 81 -20.72 22.14 -7.39
C GLN A 81 -20.50 23.06 -8.60
N GLU A 82 -19.61 24.05 -8.48
CA GLU A 82 -19.22 24.94 -9.59
C GLU A 82 -18.75 24.13 -10.82
N LEU A 83 -17.89 23.13 -10.61
CA LEU A 83 -17.42 22.25 -11.68
C LEU A 83 -18.58 21.53 -12.39
N LEU A 84 -19.54 20.98 -11.64
CA LEU A 84 -20.68 20.25 -12.20
C LEU A 84 -21.61 21.16 -12.98
N GLU A 85 -21.85 22.38 -12.51
CA GLU A 85 -22.65 23.38 -13.21
C GLU A 85 -22.01 23.76 -14.55
N ILE A 86 -20.70 24.01 -14.58
CA ILE A 86 -19.97 24.32 -15.83
C ILE A 86 -20.07 23.15 -16.82
N VAL A 87 -19.76 21.93 -16.39
CA VAL A 87 -19.76 20.74 -17.27
C VAL A 87 -21.16 20.47 -17.84
N THR A 88 -22.21 20.67 -17.03
CA THR A 88 -23.60 20.44 -17.48
C THR A 88 -24.11 21.56 -18.39
N SER A 89 -23.60 22.78 -18.24
CA SER A 89 -23.94 23.93 -19.08
C SER A 89 -23.15 24.02 -20.40
N SER A 90 -22.20 23.10 -20.60
CA SER A 90 -21.32 23.07 -21.79
C SER A 90 -21.84 22.18 -22.92
N ASP A 91 -23.09 21.71 -22.84
CA ASP A 91 -23.86 21.10 -23.94
C ASP A 91 -24.79 22.14 -24.59
#